data_AF-A0A0B2UIV6-F1
#
_entry.id   AF-A0A0B2UIV6-F1
#
_cell.length_a   1.000
_cell.length_b   1.000
_cell.length_c   1.000
_cell.angle_alpha   90.00
_cell.angle_beta   90.00
_cell.angle_gamma   90.00
#
_symmetry.space_group_name_H-M   'P 1'
#
loop_
_entity.id
_entity.type
_entity.pdbx_description
1 polymer ?
#
loop_
_entity_poly.entity_id
_entity_poly.type
_entity_poly.pdbx_seq_one_letter_code
_entity_poly.pdbx_strand_id
1 'polypeptide(L)'
;MQIFSWPAPPIIGMGIPPEIPCEYTSFGIEYSVVGGSPVSTSFERSKFDMDKLRMLVDLSFSTFAELIACPFDANELVDNIKSIHIEINQILNGSKKTEAIGEMLRIRNQHVKNRNMLAEDVKRQISNFEI
;
A
#
# COMPACT_ATOMS: atom_id res chain seq x y z
N MET A 1 -55.16 8.56 19.34
CA MET A 1 -54.54 7.23 19.25
C MET A 1 -53.16 7.34 19.90
N GLN A 2 -52.96 6.75 21.08
CA GLN A 2 -51.69 6.82 21.80
C GLN A 2 -50.84 5.60 21.46
N ILE A 3 -49.57 5.82 21.08
CA ILE A 3 -48.60 4.78 20.79
C ILE A 3 -47.90 4.43 22.10
N PHE A 4 -48.06 3.19 22.57
CA PHE A 4 -47.53 2.74 23.87
C PHE A 4 -46.10 2.17 23.80
N SER A 5 -45.59 1.87 22.61
CA SER A 5 -44.19 1.45 22.41
C SER A 5 -43.77 1.57 20.94
N TRP A 6 -42.47 1.62 20.73
CA TRP A 6 -41.88 1.49 19.39
C TRP A 6 -42.07 0.06 18.86
N PRO A 7 -42.29 -0.13 17.55
CA PRO A 7 -42.34 -1.45 16.95
C PRO A 7 -41.03 -2.19 17.21
N ALA A 8 -41.12 -3.49 17.51
CA ALA A 8 -39.94 -4.33 17.64
C ALA A 8 -39.11 -4.27 16.36
N PRO A 9 -37.77 -4.19 16.45
CA PRO A 9 -36.93 -4.22 15.26
C PRO A 9 -37.13 -5.54 14.52
N PRO A 10 -37.03 -5.53 13.17
CA PRO A 10 -37.18 -6.75 12.39
C PRO A 10 -36.14 -7.78 12.85
N ILE A 11 -36.62 -9.00 13.08
CA ILE A 11 -35.75 -10.15 13.36
C ILE A 11 -35.06 -10.49 12.03
N ILE A 12 -33.86 -9.95 11.84
CA ILE A 12 -32.99 -10.35 10.73
C ILE A 12 -32.59 -11.80 11.06
N GLY A 13 -33.20 -12.77 10.37
CA GLY A 13 -32.72 -14.15 10.43
C GLY A 13 -31.22 -14.15 10.12
N MET A 14 -30.45 -15.00 10.82
CA MET A 14 -29.04 -15.22 10.48
C MET A 14 -28.97 -15.82 9.09
N GLY A 15 -29.04 -14.98 8.07
CA GLY A 15 -28.87 -15.36 6.69
C GLY A 15 -27.50 -16.01 6.51
N ILE A 16 -27.40 -16.85 5.48
CA ILE A 16 -26.11 -17.41 5.08
C ILE A 16 -25.19 -16.22 4.78
N PRO A 17 -23.99 -16.12 5.40
CA PRO A 17 -23.03 -15.09 5.07
C PRO A 17 -22.76 -15.10 3.57
N PRO A 18 -22.60 -13.94 2.92
CA PRO A 18 -22.27 -13.91 1.51
C PRO A 18 -20.94 -14.63 1.27
N GLU A 19 -20.89 -15.42 0.20
CA GLU A 19 -19.64 -16.06 -0.23
C GLU A 19 -18.65 -14.98 -0.68
N ILE A 20 -17.40 -15.11 -0.25
CA ILE A 20 -16.33 -14.20 -0.66
C ILE A 20 -15.96 -14.54 -2.10
N PRO A 21 -16.06 -13.59 -3.05
CA PRO A 21 -15.76 -13.86 -4.44
C PRO A 21 -14.27 -14.15 -4.62
N CYS A 22 -13.96 -15.07 -5.54
CA CYS A 22 -12.57 -15.40 -5.89
C CYS A 22 -11.89 -14.28 -6.69
N GLU A 23 -12.66 -13.40 -7.31
CA GLU A 23 -12.19 -12.25 -8.08
C GLU A 23 -12.99 -11.02 -7.68
N TYR A 24 -12.32 -9.91 -7.45
CA TYR A 24 -12.99 -8.66 -7.09
C TYR A 24 -12.15 -7.44 -7.46
N THR A 25 -12.82 -6.31 -7.66
CA THR A 25 -12.18 -5.02 -7.87
C THR A 25 -12.29 -4.20 -6.60
N SER A 26 -11.16 -3.67 -6.11
CA SER A 26 -11.12 -2.78 -4.96
C SER A 26 -10.26 -1.57 -5.29
N PHE A 27 -10.81 -0.37 -5.11
CA PHE A 27 -10.14 0.90 -5.43
C PHE A 27 -9.58 0.97 -6.86
N GLY A 28 -10.30 0.39 -7.83
CA GLY A 28 -9.88 0.36 -9.24
C GLY A 28 -8.75 -0.63 -9.54
N ILE A 29 -8.39 -1.50 -8.59
CA ILE A 29 -7.40 -2.57 -8.77
C ILE A 29 -8.13 -3.91 -8.74
N GLU A 30 -7.86 -4.75 -9.72
CA GLU A 30 -8.38 -6.11 -9.83
C GLU A 30 -7.52 -7.07 -9.00
N TYR A 31 -8.20 -7.97 -8.29
CA TYR A 31 -7.60 -8.98 -7.43
C TYR A 31 -8.20 -10.36 -7.73
N SER A 32 -7.36 -11.39 -7.67
CA SER A 32 -7.75 -12.80 -7.64
C SER A 32 -7.24 -13.46 -6.35
N VAL A 33 -8.07 -14.30 -5.72
CA VAL A 33 -7.72 -14.99 -4.47
C VAL A 33 -7.03 -16.31 -4.80
N VAL A 34 -5.71 -16.37 -4.58
CA VAL A 34 -4.90 -17.58 -4.79
C VAL A 34 -4.44 -18.11 -3.44
N GLY A 35 -4.87 -19.32 -3.05
CA GLY A 35 -4.49 -19.93 -1.78
C GLY A 35 -5.01 -19.17 -0.54
N GLY A 36 -6.18 -18.55 -0.65
CA GLY A 36 -6.78 -17.74 0.43
C GLY A 36 -6.18 -16.34 0.60
N SER A 37 -5.26 -15.93 -0.27
CA SER A 37 -4.67 -14.59 -0.27
C SER A 37 -4.99 -13.84 -1.56
N PRO A 38 -5.44 -12.58 -1.48
CA PRO A 38 -5.67 -11.77 -2.68
C PRO A 38 -4.35 -11.39 -3.35
N VAL A 39 -4.30 -11.56 -4.67
CA VAL A 39 -3.19 -11.23 -5.56
C VAL A 39 -3.70 -10.24 -6.58
N SER A 40 -3.08 -9.07 -6.68
CA SER A 40 -3.43 -8.10 -7.71
C SER A 40 -3.08 -8.68 -9.09
N THR A 41 -4.04 -8.61 -10.02
CA THR A 41 -3.90 -8.99 -11.42
C THR A 41 -3.61 -7.78 -12.32
N SER A 42 -3.94 -6.56 -11.87
CA SER A 42 -3.77 -5.32 -12.65
C SER A 42 -2.32 -4.89 -12.87
N PHE A 43 -1.39 -5.38 -12.06
CA PHE A 43 0.02 -5.02 -12.17
C PHE A 43 0.88 -6.28 -12.11
N GLU A 44 1.73 -6.48 -13.12
CA GLU A 44 2.79 -7.48 -13.01
C GLU A 44 3.63 -7.17 -11.77
N ARG A 45 4.05 -8.21 -11.05
CA ARG A 45 5.01 -8.07 -9.95
C ARG A 45 6.39 -7.73 -10.52
N SER A 46 6.54 -6.53 -11.07
CA SER A 46 7.84 -6.01 -11.46
C SER A 46 8.61 -5.71 -10.18
N LYS A 47 9.78 -6.34 -10.04
CA LYS A 47 10.76 -5.99 -9.00
C LYS A 47 11.01 -4.48 -9.08
N PHE A 48 11.07 -3.80 -7.94
CA PHE A 48 11.41 -2.38 -7.91
C PHE A 48 12.80 -2.19 -8.53
N ASP A 49 12.82 -1.51 -9.67
CA ASP A 49 14.04 -1.23 -10.43
C ASP A 49 14.45 0.22 -10.18
N MET A 50 15.36 0.39 -9.21
CA MET A 50 15.86 1.71 -8.81
C MET A 50 16.71 2.36 -9.91
N ASP A 51 17.41 1.54 -10.70
CA ASP A 51 18.27 2.04 -11.78
C ASP A 51 17.41 2.60 -12.91
N LYS A 52 16.34 1.87 -13.29
CA LYS A 52 15.36 2.36 -14.25
C LYS A 52 14.66 3.63 -13.74
N LEU A 53 14.28 3.68 -12.46
CA LEU A 53 13.67 4.88 -11.88
C LEU A 53 14.60 6.09 -11.98
N ARG A 54 15.88 5.94 -11.63
CA ARG A 54 16.87 7.01 -11.74
C ARG A 54 16.99 7.51 -13.18
N MET A 55 17.14 6.59 -14.14
CA MET A 55 17.21 6.95 -15.55
C MET A 55 15.98 7.74 -16.03
N LEU A 56 14.77 7.33 -15.64
CA LEU A 56 13.54 8.04 -16.02
C LEU A 56 13.46 9.44 -15.39
N VAL A 57 13.94 9.60 -14.17
CA VAL A 57 14.01 10.91 -13.50
C VAL A 57 14.98 11.83 -14.24
N ASP A 58 16.18 11.35 -14.55
CA ASP A 58 17.19 12.12 -15.30
C ASP A 58 16.67 12.49 -16.70
N LEU A 59 15.97 11.56 -17.36
CA LEU A 59 15.33 11.79 -18.66
C LEU A 59 14.23 12.86 -18.55
N SER A 60 13.35 12.78 -17.53
CA SER A 60 12.30 13.78 -17.30
C SER A 60 12.89 15.19 -17.15
N PHE A 61 13.94 15.33 -16.33
CA PHE A 61 14.61 16.63 -16.15
C PHE A 61 15.24 17.14 -17.44
N SER A 62 15.88 16.27 -18.21
CA SER A 62 16.53 16.63 -19.48
C SER A 62 15.51 17.09 -20.52
N THR A 63 14.41 16.34 -20.68
CA THR A 63 13.32 16.69 -21.61
C THR A 63 12.59 17.96 -21.18
N PHE A 64 12.43 18.19 -19.88
CA PHE A 64 11.86 19.44 -19.37
C PHE A 64 12.78 20.65 -19.62
N ALA A 65 14.10 20.47 -19.47
CA ALA A 65 15.06 21.52 -19.80
C ALA A 65 15.03 21.86 -21.31
N GLU A 66 14.90 20.85 -22.16
CA GLU A 66 14.75 21.00 -23.61
C GLU A 66 13.47 21.75 -23.98
N LEU A 67 12.34 21.44 -23.32
CA LEU A 67 11.06 22.12 -23.49
C LEU A 67 11.16 23.63 -23.19
N ILE A 68 11.90 23.99 -22.13
CA ILE A 68 12.13 25.40 -21.77
C ILE A 68 13.02 26.09 -22.81
N ALA A 69 14.03 25.39 -23.34
CA ALA A 69 15.00 25.95 -24.27
C ALA A 69 14.45 26.11 -25.70
N CYS A 70 13.61 25.18 -26.16
CA CYS A 70 13.07 25.15 -27.53
C CYS A 70 11.53 24.98 -27.51
N PRO A 71 10.75 26.07 -27.41
CA PRO A 71 9.29 26.00 -27.35
C PRO A 71 8.61 25.65 -28.69
N PHE A 72 9.37 25.50 -29.78
CA PHE A 72 8.82 25.26 -31.12
C PHE A 72 8.20 23.87 -31.28
N ASP A 73 8.72 22.85 -30.59
CA ASP A 73 8.19 21.47 -30.56
C ASP A 73 7.59 21.11 -29.19
N ALA A 74 6.95 22.09 -28.53
CA ALA A 74 6.48 21.94 -27.16
C ALA A 74 5.48 20.77 -26.96
N ASN A 75 4.64 20.46 -27.96
CA ASN A 75 3.63 19.43 -27.81
C ASN A 75 4.24 18.01 -27.70
N GLU A 76 5.24 17.70 -28.54
CA GLU A 76 5.90 16.40 -28.52
C GLU A 76 6.69 16.20 -27.22
N LEU A 77 7.41 17.24 -26.79
CA LEU A 77 8.16 17.21 -25.54
C LEU A 77 7.24 17.06 -24.31
N VAL A 78 6.06 17.70 -24.32
CA VAL A 78 5.05 17.54 -23.26
C VAL A 78 4.49 16.12 -23.23
N ASP A 79 4.18 15.53 -24.38
CA ASP A 79 3.70 14.15 -24.45
C ASP A 79 4.78 13.14 -23.99
N ASN A 80 6.05 13.41 -24.33
CA ASN A 80 7.18 12.61 -23.86
C ASN A 80 7.33 12.69 -22.33
N ILE A 81 7.27 13.88 -21.74
CA ILE A 81 7.29 14.06 -20.28
C ILE A 81 6.12 13.30 -19.64
N LYS A 82 4.92 13.43 -20.20
CA LYS A 82 3.73 12.71 -19.70
C LYS A 82 3.96 11.19 -19.71
N SER A 83 4.52 10.64 -20.79
CA SER A 83 4.84 9.21 -20.89
C SER A 83 5.86 8.79 -19.81
N ILE A 84 6.93 9.56 -19.63
CA ILE A 84 7.95 9.31 -18.60
C ILE A 84 7.33 9.28 -17.20
N HIS A 85 6.46 10.24 -16.88
CA HIS A 85 5.78 10.29 -15.59
C HIS A 85 4.80 9.12 -15.37
N ILE A 86 4.15 8.63 -16.44
CA ILE A 86 3.32 7.42 -16.37
C ILE A 86 4.18 6.20 -16.04
N GLU A 87 5.34 6.05 -16.68
CA GLU A 87 6.27 4.94 -16.38
C GLU A 87 6.81 5.01 -14.94
N ILE A 88 7.18 6.21 -14.46
CA ILE A 88 7.59 6.42 -13.06
C ILE A 88 6.48 5.96 -12.11
N ASN A 89 5.23 6.35 -12.38
CA ASN A 89 4.09 5.95 -11.57
C ASN A 89 3.87 4.43 -11.57
N GLN A 90 4.09 3.75 -12.69
CA GLN A 90 4.01 2.29 -12.77
C GLN A 90 5.07 1.62 -11.90
N ILE A 91 6.32 2.08 -11.94
CA ILE A 91 7.41 1.56 -11.10
C ILE A 91 7.10 1.77 -9.61
N LEU A 92 6.65 2.97 -9.23
CA LEU A 92 6.29 3.28 -7.86
C LEU A 92 5.10 2.42 -7.37
N ASN A 93 4.06 2.26 -8.19
CA ASN A 93 2.92 1.41 -7.86
C ASN A 93 3.33 -0.06 -7.68
N GLY A 94 4.23 -0.58 -8.52
CA GLY A 94 4.78 -1.93 -8.38
C GLY A 94 5.51 -2.15 -7.05
N SER A 95 6.07 -1.09 -6.46
CA SER A 95 6.85 -1.15 -5.21
C SER A 95 6.03 -1.08 -3.92
N LYS A 96 4.76 -0.63 -3.98
CA LYS A 96 3.89 -0.42 -2.81
C LYS A 96 3.76 -1.66 -1.93
N LYS A 97 3.69 -2.85 -2.53
CA LYS A 97 3.62 -4.10 -1.78
C LYS A 97 4.89 -4.35 -0.95
N THR A 98 6.06 -4.08 -1.53
CA THR A 98 7.36 -4.24 -0.86
C THR A 98 7.49 -3.24 0.29
N GLU A 99 7.07 -1.99 0.07
CA GLU A 99 7.03 -0.96 1.10
C GLU A 99 6.13 -1.37 2.28
N ALA A 100 4.91 -1.82 2.00
CA ALA A 100 3.98 -2.28 3.04
C ALA A 100 4.55 -3.45 3.85
N ILE A 101 5.20 -4.43 3.20
CA ILE A 101 5.88 -5.54 3.88
C ILE A 101 7.01 -5.01 4.77
N GLY A 102 7.82 -4.07 4.26
CA GLY A 102 8.89 -3.44 5.02
C GLY A 102 8.38 -2.75 6.29
N GLU A 103 7.28 -2.01 6.20
CA GLU A 103 6.66 -1.35 7.34
C GLU A 103 6.07 -2.33 8.35
N MET A 104 5.42 -3.40 7.89
CA MET A 104 4.95 -4.47 8.79
C MET A 104 6.10 -5.10 9.57
N LEU A 105 7.24 -5.34 8.92
CA LEU A 105 8.44 -5.87 9.57
C LEU A 105 9.02 -4.86 10.57
N ARG A 106 9.06 -3.57 10.22
CA ARG A 106 9.51 -2.50 11.11
C ARG A 106 8.67 -2.45 12.40
N ILE A 107 7.34 -2.45 12.26
CA ILE A 107 6.40 -2.45 13.38
C ILE A 107 6.60 -3.69 14.24
N ARG A 108 6.69 -4.88 13.62
CA ARG A 108 6.95 -6.14 14.34
C ARG A 108 8.25 -6.08 15.14
N ASN A 109 9.33 -5.60 14.54
CA ASN A 109 10.64 -5.47 15.20
C ASN A 109 10.57 -4.47 16.36
N GLN A 110 9.82 -3.38 16.22
CA GLN A 110 9.61 -2.43 17.29
C GLN A 110 8.86 -3.05 18.48
N HIS A 111 7.82 -3.85 18.22
CA HIS A 111 7.11 -4.58 19.28
C HIS A 111 8.02 -5.57 20.01
N VAL A 112 8.86 -6.31 19.28
CA VAL A 112 9.83 -7.22 19.89
C VAL A 112 10.83 -6.47 20.76
N LYS A 113 11.36 -5.34 20.26
CA LYS A 113 12.27 -4.47 21.03
C LYS A 113 11.63 -3.98 22.32
N ASN A 114 10.40 -3.48 22.26
CA ASN A 114 9.68 -2.98 23.43
C ASN A 114 9.43 -4.09 24.47
N ARG A 115 9.06 -5.30 24.02
CA ARG A 115 8.88 -6.46 24.91
C ARG A 115 10.18 -6.86 25.60
N ASN A 116 11.29 -6.86 24.87
CA ASN A 116 12.60 -7.20 25.43
C ASN A 116 13.06 -6.15 26.45
N MET A 117 12.83 -4.86 26.17
CA MET A 117 13.10 -3.80 27.15
C MET A 117 12.31 -3.99 28.44
N LEU A 118 11.01 -4.25 28.34
CA LEU A 118 10.16 -4.48 29.50
C LEU A 118 10.60 -5.71 30.31
N ALA A 119 11.01 -6.78 29.62
CA ALA A 119 11.54 -7.98 30.28
C ALA A 119 12.85 -7.70 31.05
N GLU A 120 13.77 -6.91 30.46
CA GLU A 120 15.00 -6.49 31.13
C GLU A 120 14.74 -5.56 32.32
N ASP A 121 13.78 -4.64 32.22
CA ASP A 121 13.40 -3.77 33.32
C ASP A 121 12.81 -4.57 34.51
N VAL A 122 11.93 -5.54 34.23
CA VAL A 122 11.40 -6.45 35.26
C VAL A 122 12.53 -7.25 35.90
N LYS A 123 13.46 -7.78 35.10
CA LYS A 123 14.62 -8.54 35.61
C LYS A 123 15.50 -7.68 36.51
N ARG A 124 15.73 -6.41 36.16
CA ARG A 124 16.46 -5.45 37.00
C ARG A 124 15.73 -5.18 38.31
N GLN A 125 14.43 -4.96 38.28
CA GLN A 125 13.64 -4.73 39.49
C GLN A 125 13.72 -5.93 40.44
N ILE A 126 13.56 -7.15 39.93
CA ILE A 126 13.71 -8.37 40.73
C ILE A 126 15.13 -8.50 41.30
N SER A 127 16.16 -8.19 40.51
CA SER A 127 17.57 -8.28 40.96
C SER A 127 17.89 -7.26 42.05
N ASN A 128 17.21 -6.11 42.05
CA ASN A 128 17.37 -5.06 43.06
C ASN A 128 16.47 -5.27 44.29
N PHE A 129 15.54 -6.23 44.23
CA PHE A 129 14.78 -6.69 45.39
C PHE A 129 15.69 -7.63 46.22
N GLU A 130 16.61 -7.05 46.98
CA GLU A 130 17.29 -7.78 48.06
C GLU A 130 16.29 -8.04 49.20
N ILE A 131 16.23 -9.30 49.67
CA ILE A 131 15.44 -9.76 50.82
C ILE A 131 16.28 -9.66 52.09
#